data_AF-A0A538DK77-F1
#
_entry.id   AF-A0A538DK77-F1
#
_cell.length_a   1.000
_cell.length_b   1.000
_cell.length_c   1.000
_cell.angle_alpha   90.00
_cell.angle_beta   90.00
_cell.angle_gamma   90.00
#
_symmetry.space_group_name_H-M   'P 1'
#
loop_
_entity.id
_entity.type
_entity.pdbx_description
1 polymer ?
#
loop_
_entity_poly.entity_id
_entity_poly.type
_entity_poly.pdbx_seq_one_letter_code
_entity_poly.pdbx_strand_id
1 'polypeptide(L)'
;MSGRGRLFVAVIPPPRVLDLLETIPREPQPDVRYTTRDQWHVTLRFLGDADIGEASAEVHRVDAQSVDVSLGPRVERLGRTVAMVPCAGLDMVAAAVRRATADTEHPVSGFELAATFTATEIHLVRSHLAREGARYEVVATRSLRPV
;
A
#
# COMPACT_ATOMS: atom_id res chain seq x y z
N MET A 1 -1.01 16.84 -15.61
CA MET A 1 0.18 16.13 -16.10
C MET A 1 -0.32 14.96 -16.93
N SER A 2 -0.12 14.98 -18.24
CA SER A 2 -0.51 13.86 -19.11
C SER A 2 0.66 12.89 -19.23
N GLY A 3 0.42 11.62 -18.95
CA GLY A 3 1.42 10.57 -19.00
C GLY A 3 0.89 9.27 -18.40
N ARG A 4 1.31 8.13 -18.96
CA ARG A 4 0.96 6.81 -18.44
C ARG A 4 2.05 6.27 -17.50
N GLY A 5 1.67 5.35 -16.63
CA GLY A 5 2.61 4.65 -15.76
C GLY A 5 2.00 3.43 -15.11
N ARG A 6 2.85 2.60 -14.50
CA ARG A 6 2.40 1.50 -13.65
C ARG A 6 1.95 2.06 -12.30
N LEU A 7 0.66 2.04 -12.04
CA LEU A 7 0.05 2.70 -10.88
C LEU A 7 -0.56 1.70 -9.90
N PHE A 8 -0.59 2.09 -8.63
CA PHE A 8 -1.34 1.44 -7.57
C PHE A 8 -1.76 2.45 -6.51
N VAL A 9 -2.79 2.11 -5.73
CA VAL A 9 -3.28 2.90 -4.59
C VAL A 9 -2.83 2.23 -3.30
N ALA A 10 -2.31 3.00 -2.36
CA ALA A 10 -1.77 2.47 -1.12
C ALA A 10 -1.99 3.40 0.09
N VAL A 11 -1.87 2.82 1.28
CA VAL A 11 -1.66 3.55 2.55
C VAL A 11 -0.18 3.46 2.91
N ILE A 12 0.42 4.58 3.30
CA ILE A 12 1.78 4.62 3.84
C ILE A 12 1.67 4.68 5.36
N PRO A 13 2.23 3.71 6.11
CA PRO A 13 2.24 3.79 7.57
C PRO A 13 2.97 5.06 8.06
N PRO A 14 2.54 5.67 9.17
CA PRO A 14 3.19 6.87 9.68
C PRO A 14 4.63 6.57 10.13
N PRO A 15 5.52 7.58 10.22
CA PRO A 15 6.93 7.39 10.54
C PRO A 15 7.18 6.50 11.76
N ARG A 16 6.42 6.69 12.85
CA ARG A 16 6.51 5.87 14.07
C ARG A 16 6.31 4.37 13.83
N VAL A 17 5.43 4.00 12.90
CA VAL A 17 5.17 2.59 12.55
C VAL A 17 6.27 2.08 11.64
N LEU A 18 6.72 2.88 10.68
CA LEU A 18 7.87 2.54 9.85
C LEU A 18 9.13 2.36 10.71
N ASP A 19 9.34 3.17 11.75
CA ASP A 19 10.44 3.01 12.71
C ASP A 19 10.38 1.65 13.40
N LEU A 20 9.19 1.23 13.85
CA LEU A 20 8.99 -0.10 14.44
C LEU A 20 9.29 -1.22 13.43
N LEU A 21 8.80 -1.08 12.18
CA LEU A 21 9.09 -2.05 11.12
C LEU A 21 10.60 -2.13 10.80
N GLU A 22 11.33 -1.01 10.90
CA GLU A 22 12.78 -0.97 10.71
C GLU A 22 13.53 -1.88 11.67
N THR A 23 13.02 -2.03 12.90
CA THR A 23 13.63 -2.86 13.95
C THR A 23 13.51 -4.37 13.71
N ILE A 24 12.64 -4.79 12.78
CA ILE A 24 12.45 -6.21 12.45
C ILE A 24 13.73 -6.75 11.78
N PRO A 25 14.36 -7.82 12.30
CA PRO A 25 15.54 -8.42 11.69
C PRO A 25 15.28 -8.88 10.25
N ARG A 26 16.20 -8.55 9.34
CA ARG A 26 16.14 -8.90 7.91
C ARG A 26 17.24 -9.90 7.57
N GLU A 27 17.16 -11.08 8.18
CA GLU A 27 18.13 -12.14 7.89
C GLU A 27 18.02 -12.55 6.41
N PRO A 28 19.14 -12.70 5.69
CA PRO A 28 19.11 -13.14 4.30
C PRO A 28 18.41 -14.49 4.18
N GLN A 29 17.30 -14.53 3.45
CA GLN A 29 16.58 -15.76 3.14
C GLN A 29 16.66 -16.07 1.64
N PRO A 30 16.80 -17.35 1.25
CA PRO A 30 16.74 -17.73 -0.16
C PRO A 30 15.49 -17.18 -0.84
N ASP A 31 15.72 -16.57 -2.00
CA ASP A 31 14.70 -15.97 -2.87
C ASP A 31 13.91 -14.80 -2.27
N VAL A 32 14.22 -14.33 -1.04
CA VAL A 32 13.55 -13.17 -0.44
C VAL A 32 14.22 -11.90 -0.87
N ARG A 33 13.40 -10.99 -1.37
CA ARG A 33 13.76 -9.60 -1.56
C ARG A 33 13.18 -8.77 -0.43
N TYR A 34 14.04 -8.19 0.40
CA TYR A 34 13.64 -7.18 1.38
C TYR A 34 13.49 -5.82 0.68
N THR A 35 12.32 -5.22 0.81
CA THR A 35 12.05 -3.86 0.36
C THR A 35 12.67 -2.84 1.32
N THR A 36 13.11 -1.70 0.81
CA THR A 36 13.61 -0.60 1.62
C THR A 36 12.45 0.12 2.32
N ARG A 37 12.78 0.91 3.34
CA ARG A 37 11.81 1.72 4.09
C ARG A 37 10.88 2.55 3.19
N ASP A 38 11.46 3.24 2.20
CA ASP A 38 10.70 4.09 1.25
C ASP A 38 9.77 3.28 0.34
N GLN A 39 9.93 1.96 0.31
CA GLN A 39 9.06 1.06 -0.44
C GLN A 39 7.94 0.46 0.42
N TRP A 40 7.92 0.63 1.74
CA TRP A 40 6.91 0.00 2.59
C TRP A 40 5.58 0.74 2.51
N HIS A 41 4.54 -0.02 2.19
CA HIS A 41 3.17 0.46 2.06
C HIS A 41 2.20 -0.72 2.17
N VAL A 42 0.93 -0.41 2.42
CA VAL A 42 -0.16 -1.37 2.27
C VAL A 42 -0.85 -1.10 0.95
N THR A 43 -0.71 -2.01 -0.02
CA THR A 43 -1.40 -1.87 -1.31
C THR A 43 -2.90 -2.11 -1.14
N LEU A 44 -3.73 -1.15 -1.56
CA LEU A 44 -5.19 -1.28 -1.59
C LEU A 44 -5.68 -1.79 -2.93
N ARG A 45 -5.02 -1.36 -4.01
CA ARG A 45 -5.38 -1.74 -5.38
C ARG A 45 -4.25 -1.53 -6.37
N PHE A 46 -3.99 -2.50 -7.25
CA PHE A 46 -3.16 -2.30 -8.45
C PHE A 46 -4.02 -1.79 -9.62
N LEU A 47 -3.52 -0.77 -10.33
CA LEU A 47 -4.18 -0.22 -11.53
C LEU A 47 -3.45 -0.61 -12.82
N GLY A 48 -2.22 -1.12 -12.72
CA GLY A 48 -1.44 -1.50 -13.90
C GLY A 48 -0.97 -0.29 -14.69
N ASP A 49 -0.74 -0.44 -16.00
CA ASP A 49 -0.44 0.70 -16.87
C ASP A 49 -1.69 1.54 -17.10
N ALA A 50 -1.74 2.73 -16.52
CA ALA A 50 -2.89 3.63 -16.53
C ALA A 50 -2.47 5.09 -16.77
N ASP A 51 -3.41 5.92 -17.22
CA ASP A 51 -3.18 7.37 -17.32
C ASP A 51 -3.14 8.01 -15.93
N ILE A 52 -2.10 8.80 -15.68
CA ILE A 52 -1.86 9.41 -14.37
C ILE A 52 -2.92 10.48 -14.05
N GLY A 53 -3.34 11.26 -15.04
CA GLY A 53 -4.34 12.32 -14.83
C GLY A 53 -5.71 11.75 -14.50
N GLU A 54 -6.15 10.74 -15.26
CA GLU A 54 -7.42 10.05 -15.04
C GLU A 54 -7.43 9.34 -13.67
N ALA A 55 -6.41 8.52 -13.39
CA ALA A 55 -6.31 7.81 -12.11
C ALA A 55 -6.22 8.77 -10.91
N SER A 56 -5.53 9.91 -11.06
CA SER A 56 -5.48 10.93 -10.01
C SER A 56 -6.87 11.50 -9.73
N ALA A 57 -7.64 11.82 -10.78
CA ALA A 57 -9.00 12.32 -10.64
C ALA A 57 -9.93 11.29 -9.98
N GLU A 58 -9.78 10.01 -10.27
CA GLU A 58 -10.51 8.92 -9.61
C GLU A 58 -10.18 8.81 -8.12
N VAL A 59 -8.89 8.84 -7.76
CA VAL A 59 -8.45 8.80 -6.36
C VAL A 59 -9.00 9.98 -5.56
N HIS A 60 -9.09 11.18 -6.16
CA HIS A 60 -9.65 12.34 -5.48
C HIS A 60 -11.15 12.21 -5.19
N ARG A 61 -11.87 11.37 -5.93
CA ARG A 61 -13.30 11.09 -5.71
C ARG A 61 -13.54 10.00 -4.66
N VAL A 62 -12.50 9.33 -4.17
CA VAL A 62 -12.65 8.34 -3.11
C VAL A 62 -13.24 9.01 -1.88
N ASP A 63 -14.37 8.46 -1.45
CA ASP A 63 -15.05 8.84 -0.22
C ASP A 63 -15.01 7.67 0.77
N ALA A 64 -14.15 7.81 1.78
CA ALA A 64 -13.98 6.84 2.86
C ALA A 64 -13.61 7.56 4.16
N GLN A 65 -13.95 6.94 5.28
CA GLN A 65 -13.54 7.39 6.61
C GLN A 65 -12.15 6.86 6.94
N SER A 66 -11.46 7.57 7.84
CA SER A 66 -10.25 7.10 8.49
C SER A 66 -10.55 5.82 9.26
N VAL A 67 -9.58 4.89 9.26
CA VAL A 67 -9.74 3.58 9.89
C VAL A 67 -8.49 3.21 10.69
N ASP A 68 -8.68 2.51 11.79
CA ASP A 68 -7.57 1.92 12.52
C ASP A 68 -7.07 0.67 11.81
N VAL A 69 -5.76 0.62 11.60
CA VAL A 69 -5.05 -0.44 10.90
C VAL A 69 -4.17 -1.17 11.91
N SER A 70 -4.24 -2.51 11.92
CA SER A 70 -3.35 -3.36 12.71
C SER A 70 -2.35 -4.08 11.80
N LEU A 71 -1.09 -4.27 12.21
CA LEU A 71 -0.01 -4.89 11.42
C LEU A 71 0.71 -6.05 12.14
N GLY A 72 0.78 -7.26 11.55
CA GLY A 72 1.56 -8.48 11.91
C GLY A 72 0.68 -9.64 12.47
N PRO A 73 1.13 -10.72 13.24
CA PRO A 73 2.15 -10.88 14.33
C PRO A 73 3.54 -11.11 13.83
N ARG A 74 3.60 -11.56 12.60
CA ARG A 74 4.77 -12.21 12.07
C ARG A 74 5.01 -11.57 10.72
N VAL A 75 6.28 -11.51 10.38
CA VAL A 75 6.64 -11.41 8.99
C VAL A 75 6.25 -12.74 8.36
N GLU A 76 5.39 -12.66 7.35
CA GLU A 76 4.99 -13.78 6.53
C GLU A 76 5.66 -13.67 5.17
N ARG A 77 5.71 -14.80 4.45
CA ARG A 77 6.13 -14.80 3.06
C ARG A 77 4.91 -14.73 2.16
N LEU A 78 4.75 -13.63 1.44
CA LEU A 78 3.75 -13.48 0.39
C LEU A 78 4.31 -14.04 -0.92
N GLY A 79 3.71 -15.12 -1.40
CA GLY A 79 4.18 -15.83 -2.59
C GLY A 79 5.58 -16.41 -2.39
N ARG A 80 6.42 -16.36 -3.42
CA ARG A 80 7.76 -16.98 -3.38
C ARG A 80 8.86 -16.08 -2.83
N THR A 81 8.71 -14.76 -2.91
CA THR A 81 9.87 -13.86 -2.81
C THR A 81 9.68 -12.63 -1.91
N VAL A 82 8.48 -12.37 -1.41
CA VAL A 82 8.19 -11.13 -0.67
C VAL A 82 8.01 -11.44 0.81
N ALA A 83 8.82 -10.80 1.66
CA ALA A 83 8.53 -10.70 3.09
C ALA A 83 7.47 -9.60 3.30
N MET A 84 6.38 -9.92 3.97
CA MET A 84 5.23 -9.04 4.18
C MET A 84 4.78 -9.12 5.64
N VAL A 85 4.30 -8.00 6.17
CA VAL A 85 3.64 -7.95 7.49
C VAL A 85 2.13 -7.86 7.21
N PRO A 86 1.33 -8.87 7.64
CA PRO A 86 -0.13 -8.85 7.44
C PRO A 86 -0.76 -7.59 8.01
N CYS A 87 -1.87 -7.13 7.43
CA CYS A 87 -2.61 -5.97 7.93
C CYS A 87 -4.13 -6.24 7.98
N ALA A 88 -4.83 -5.60 8.92
CA ALA A 88 -6.29 -5.65 9.04
C ALA A 88 -6.90 -4.26 9.24
N GLY A 89 -8.17 -4.08 8.88
CA GLY A 89 -8.96 -2.85 9.12
C GLY A 89 -9.15 -1.94 7.89
N LEU A 90 -8.52 -2.26 6.75
CA LEU A 90 -8.56 -1.45 5.53
C LEU A 90 -9.66 -1.86 4.53
N ASP A 91 -10.50 -2.83 4.88
CA ASP A 91 -11.46 -3.46 3.96
C ASP A 91 -12.43 -2.47 3.31
N MET A 92 -13.00 -1.56 4.12
CA MET A 92 -13.94 -0.55 3.63
C MET A 92 -13.25 0.49 2.73
N VAL A 93 -12.03 0.91 3.10
CA VAL A 93 -11.23 1.87 2.30
C VAL A 93 -10.85 1.22 0.98
N ALA A 94 -10.39 -0.03 0.99
CA ALA A 94 -10.07 -0.79 -0.19
C ALA A 94 -11.30 -0.95 -1.10
N ALA A 95 -12.49 -1.23 -0.54
CA ALA A 95 -13.74 -1.29 -1.30
C ALA A 95 -14.13 0.06 -1.92
N ALA A 96 -13.94 1.17 -1.19
CA ALA A 96 -14.20 2.52 -1.71
C ALA A 96 -13.25 2.88 -2.87
N VAL A 97 -11.96 2.57 -2.72
CA VAL A 97 -10.98 2.68 -3.81
C VAL A 97 -11.42 1.83 -4.99
N ARG A 98 -11.83 0.57 -4.77
CA ARG A 98 -12.27 -0.32 -5.85
C ARG A 98 -13.47 0.24 -6.62
N ARG A 99 -14.50 0.73 -5.92
CA ARG A 99 -15.66 1.37 -6.53
C ARG A 99 -15.29 2.59 -7.38
N ALA A 100 -14.26 3.34 -6.96
CA ALA A 100 -13.83 4.53 -7.67
C ALA A 100 -12.96 4.25 -8.93
N THR A 101 -12.41 3.03 -9.10
CA THR A 101 -11.30 2.76 -10.05
C THR A 101 -11.42 1.47 -10.91
N ALA A 102 -12.60 0.88 -11.14
CA ALA A 102 -12.84 -0.44 -11.83
C ALA A 102 -11.85 -0.80 -13.00
N ASP A 103 -11.17 -1.96 -13.13
CA ASP A 103 -11.52 -3.41 -12.99
C ASP A 103 -10.55 -4.36 -12.20
N THR A 104 -11.10 -5.53 -11.79
CA THR A 104 -10.59 -6.84 -11.23
C THR A 104 -9.75 -6.98 -9.93
N GLU A 105 -10.15 -7.97 -9.10
CA GLU A 105 -9.70 -8.29 -7.72
C GLU A 105 -8.74 -9.51 -7.61
N HIS A 106 -7.99 -9.59 -6.50
CA HIS A 106 -7.49 -10.85 -5.91
C HIS A 106 -7.63 -10.78 -4.37
N PRO A 107 -8.10 -11.85 -3.69
CA PRO A 107 -8.30 -11.85 -2.25
C PRO A 107 -7.01 -12.17 -1.47
N VAL A 108 -6.89 -11.61 -0.26
CA VAL A 108 -5.85 -11.97 0.72
C VAL A 108 -6.46 -11.97 2.12
N SER A 109 -6.22 -13.02 2.91
CA SER A 109 -6.57 -13.11 4.33
C SER A 109 -5.31 -13.12 5.20
N GLY A 110 -5.36 -12.55 6.39
CA GLY A 110 -4.26 -12.55 7.39
C GLY A 110 -4.72 -12.80 8.83
N PHE A 111 -3.76 -12.88 9.78
CA PHE A 111 -3.92 -12.99 11.25
C PHE A 111 -2.86 -12.10 11.98
N GLU A 112 -3.02 -11.79 13.30
CA GLU A 112 -2.69 -10.56 14.15
C GLU A 112 -1.30 -10.29 14.86
N LEU A 113 -0.74 -9.05 14.88
CA LEU A 113 0.28 -8.48 15.84
C LEU A 113 -0.28 -7.19 16.42
N ALA A 114 0.37 -6.77 17.51
CA ALA A 114 0.22 -5.46 18.10
C ALA A 114 1.14 -4.38 17.46
N ALA A 115 0.72 -3.81 16.33
CA ALA A 115 1.05 -2.42 16.00
C ALA A 115 -0.17 -1.79 15.32
N THR A 116 -0.67 -0.68 15.87
CA THR A 116 -1.88 0.00 15.37
C THR A 116 -1.59 1.43 14.93
N PHE A 117 -2.23 1.86 13.84
CA PHE A 117 -2.27 3.26 13.43
C PHE A 117 -3.56 3.62 12.72
N THR A 118 -4.00 4.86 12.82
CA THR A 118 -5.12 5.37 12.04
C THR A 118 -4.64 5.77 10.65
N ALA A 119 -5.17 5.14 9.61
CA ALA A 119 -4.99 5.59 8.24
C ALA A 119 -5.85 6.83 8.00
N THR A 120 -5.21 7.95 7.66
CA THR A 120 -5.88 9.23 7.40
C THR A 120 -5.76 9.68 5.95
N GLU A 121 -4.92 9.02 5.15
CA GLU A 121 -4.66 9.36 3.76
C GLU A 121 -4.47 8.09 2.93
N ILE A 122 -4.84 8.18 1.65
CA ILE A 122 -4.45 7.23 0.61
C ILE A 122 -3.62 7.94 -0.45
N HIS A 123 -2.72 7.20 -1.09
CA HIS A 123 -1.80 7.72 -2.09
C HIS A 123 -1.94 6.94 -3.39
N LEU A 124 -1.99 7.66 -4.51
CA LEU A 124 -1.72 7.09 -5.82
C LEU A 124 -0.20 7.08 -6.03
N VAL A 125 0.34 5.91 -6.31
CA VAL A 125 1.77 5.69 -6.41
C VAL A 125 2.12 5.20 -7.81
N ARG A 126 3.12 5.85 -8.43
CA ARG A 126 3.75 5.40 -9.66
C ARG A 126 4.97 4.54 -9.35
N SER A 127 5.01 3.36 -9.94
CA SER A 127 6.15 2.45 -9.86
C SER A 127 7.09 2.62 -11.04
N HIS A 128 8.34 2.94 -10.74
CA HIS A 128 9.45 3.01 -11.69
C HIS A 128 10.28 1.73 -11.58
N LEU A 129 10.30 0.90 -12.62
CA LEU A 129 11.15 -0.29 -12.63
C LEU A 129 12.61 0.11 -12.92
N ALA A 130 13.52 -0.17 -11.99
CA ALA A 130 14.96 -0.04 -12.19
C ALA A 130 15.68 -1.38 -11.94
N ARG A 131 16.92 -1.49 -12.42
CA ARG A 131 17.74 -2.72 -12.26
C ARG A 131 17.97 -3.09 -10.79
N GLU A 132 18.07 -2.10 -9.92
CA GLU A 132 18.25 -2.27 -8.47
C GLU A 132 16.92 -2.55 -7.74
N GLY A 133 15.78 -2.30 -8.37
CA GLY A 133 14.48 -2.38 -7.72
C GLY A 133 13.46 -1.38 -8.23
N ALA A 134 12.21 -1.56 -7.80
CA ALA A 134 11.19 -0.56 -8.04
C ALA A 134 11.46 0.70 -7.19
N ARG A 135 11.32 1.89 -7.77
CA ARG A 135 11.23 3.14 -7.01
C ARG A 135 9.79 3.63 -7.06
N TYR A 136 9.32 4.20 -5.96
CA TYR A 136 7.93 4.66 -5.85
C TYR A 136 7.87 6.18 -5.76
N GLU A 137 6.96 6.76 -6.53
CA GLU A 137 6.69 8.19 -6.58
C GLU A 137 5.21 8.41 -6.24
N VAL A 138 4.92 9.20 -5.21
CA VAL A 138 3.54 9.61 -4.91
C VAL A 138 3.14 10.68 -5.91
N VAL A 139 2.10 10.39 -6.70
CA VAL A 139 1.60 11.31 -7.75
C VAL A 139 0.29 11.99 -7.37
N ALA A 140 -0.44 11.46 -6.40
CA ALA A 140 -1.61 12.09 -5.80
C ALA A 140 -1.83 11.59 -4.36
N THR A 141 -2.42 12.44 -3.51
CA THR A 141 -2.81 12.11 -2.14
C THR A 141 -4.26 12.51 -1.90
N ARG A 142 -5.01 11.69 -1.18
CA ARG A 142 -6.39 11.97 -0.77
C ARG A 142 -6.56 11.72 0.73
N SER A 143 -6.95 12.75 1.47
CA SER A 143 -7.31 12.63 2.88
C SER A 143 -8.65 11.91 3.05
N LEU A 144 -8.69 10.99 4.00
CA LEU A 144 -9.87 10.30 4.49
C LEU A 144 -10.62 11.20 5.47
N ARG A 145 -11.95 11.02 5.55
CA ARG A 145 -12.77 11.79 6.48
C ARG A 145 -12.48 11.37 7.92
N PRO A 146 -12.37 12.30 8.88
CA PRO A 146 -12.33 11.96 10.29
C PRO A 146 -13.56 11.14 10.72
N VAL A 147 -13.38 10.34 11.78
CA VAL A 147 -14.47 9.64 12.47
C VAL A 147 -15.32 10.64 13.24
#